data_AF-R1GZ73-F1
#
_entry.id   AF-R1GZ73-F1
#
_cell.length_a   1.000
_cell.length_b   1.000
_cell.length_c   1.000
_cell.angle_alpha   90.00
_cell.angle_beta   90.00
_cell.angle_gamma   90.00
#
_symmetry.space_group_name_H-M   'P 1'
#
loop_
_entity.id
_entity.type
_entity.pdbx_description
1 polymer ?
#
loop_
_entity_poly.entity_id
_entity_poly.type
_entity_poly.pdbx_seq_one_letter_code
_entity_poly.pdbx_strand_id
1 'polypeptide(L)'
;MFEDNNQKRPLYIPYAGPALLETPLLNKGSAFTSEERSNFNLEGLLPQNIETIEEQAERAYRQFMAFGNDMDKHIYLRNIQDTNETLFYRLIRDHLTEIMPIIYTPTVGKACEEFSNIYRRARGLFISYSDKDRIDDMLQNATKQNVKVIVVTDGERILGLGDQGIGGMGIPIGKLSLYTACGGISPAYTLPVVLDVGTNNQQLLNDPFYMGWRHPRISGEEYYEFVDAFIQAVKRRWPDILLQFEDFAQSNAMPLLNRYKDELCCFNDDIQGTAAVTLGSLIAACKASGAKLSEKRVAFLGAGSAGCGIAEQIVAQMKAEGLSDGEARGRVFMVDRFGLITDKIPNQLDFQRRLSQPLERIADWP
;
A
#
# COMPACT_ATOMS: atom_id res chain seq x y z
N MET A 1 -4.86 -3.60 -33.49
CA MET A 1 -4.80 -2.22 -33.99
C MET A 1 -5.33 -1.34 -32.88
N PHE A 2 -4.44 -0.77 -32.07
CA PHE A 2 -4.82 0.30 -31.16
C PHE A 2 -4.68 1.58 -31.96
N GLU A 3 -5.80 2.22 -32.27
CA GLU A 3 -5.79 3.51 -32.94
C GLU A 3 -5.07 4.52 -32.05
N ASP A 4 -4.02 5.10 -32.60
CA ASP A 4 -3.21 6.18 -32.04
C ASP A 4 -4.06 7.46 -32.01
N ASN A 5 -4.94 7.57 -31.01
CA ASN A 5 -5.85 8.70 -30.85
C ASN A 5 -5.11 9.90 -30.23
N ASN A 6 -4.01 10.30 -30.86
CA ASN A 6 -3.03 11.27 -30.36
C ASN A 6 -3.39 12.72 -30.73
N GLN A 7 -4.68 13.08 -30.70
CA GLN A 7 -5.06 14.49 -30.59
C GLN A 7 -4.89 14.93 -29.12
N LYS A 8 -3.64 15.04 -28.68
CA LYS A 8 -3.31 15.59 -27.36
C LYS A 8 -3.67 17.06 -27.34
N ARG A 9 -4.88 17.37 -26.88
CA ARG A 9 -5.28 18.74 -26.56
C ARG A 9 -4.41 19.25 -25.40
N PRO A 10 -3.84 20.47 -25.49
CA PRO A 10 -3.14 21.09 -24.38
C PRO A 10 -4.05 21.19 -23.15
N LEU A 11 -3.51 20.88 -21.97
CA LEU A 11 -4.20 21.07 -20.70
C LEU A 11 -4.10 22.54 -20.30
N TYR A 12 -5.24 23.18 -20.02
CA TYR A 12 -5.24 24.48 -19.36
C TYR A 12 -4.87 24.28 -17.89
N ILE A 13 -3.90 25.06 -17.41
CA ILE A 13 -3.47 25.06 -16.01
C ILE A 13 -3.38 26.51 -15.50
N PRO A 14 -3.76 26.77 -14.24
CA PRO A 14 -3.66 28.11 -13.65
C PRO A 14 -2.27 28.42 -13.07
N TYR A 15 -1.27 27.56 -13.30
CA TYR A 15 0.07 27.66 -12.72
C TYR A 15 1.09 28.21 -13.71
N ALA A 16 1.98 29.09 -13.23
CA ALA A 16 3.11 29.65 -13.98
C ALA A 16 4.25 29.99 -13.00
N GLY A 17 5.44 30.25 -13.53
CA GLY A 17 6.61 30.65 -12.75
C GLY A 17 7.04 29.59 -11.74
N PRO A 18 7.58 30.01 -10.57
CA PRO A 18 8.01 29.09 -9.52
C PRO A 18 6.92 28.11 -9.05
N ALA A 19 5.66 28.55 -8.97
CA ALA A 19 4.56 27.69 -8.54
C ALA A 19 4.33 26.47 -9.46
N LEU A 20 4.59 26.63 -10.77
CA LEU A 20 4.55 25.51 -11.72
C LEU A 20 5.71 24.54 -11.49
N LEU A 21 6.92 25.05 -11.23
CA LEU A 21 8.10 24.23 -10.93
C LEU A 21 7.98 23.47 -9.60
N GLU A 22 7.19 24.01 -8.66
CA GLU A 22 6.90 23.37 -7.37
C GLU A 22 5.74 22.37 -7.42
N THR A 23 5.03 22.25 -8.55
CA THR A 23 3.91 21.32 -8.73
C THR A 23 4.37 20.02 -9.40
N PRO A 24 4.63 18.91 -8.68
CA PRO A 24 5.37 17.76 -9.22
C PRO A 24 4.67 17.03 -10.36
N LEU A 25 3.34 17.07 -10.41
CA LEU A 25 2.53 16.49 -11.49
C LEU A 25 2.65 17.26 -12.81
N LEU A 26 3.01 18.55 -12.76
CA LEU A 26 3.06 19.45 -13.91
C LEU A 26 4.49 19.85 -14.28
N ASN A 27 5.41 19.78 -13.32
CA ASN A 27 6.80 20.16 -13.52
C ASN A 27 7.51 19.20 -14.48
N LYS A 28 8.05 19.75 -15.57
CA LYS A 28 8.88 19.03 -16.55
C LYS A 28 10.37 19.27 -16.34
N GLY A 29 10.77 20.09 -15.38
CA GLY A 29 12.17 20.51 -15.19
C GLY A 29 12.74 21.13 -16.47
N SER A 30 13.93 20.73 -16.88
CA SER A 30 14.57 21.19 -18.11
C SER A 30 13.85 20.80 -19.41
N ALA A 31 12.85 19.91 -19.36
CA ALA A 31 12.09 19.47 -20.53
C ALA A 31 10.94 20.41 -20.94
N PHE A 32 10.73 21.53 -20.23
CA PHE A 32 9.89 22.60 -20.75
C PHE A 32 10.49 23.17 -22.03
N THR A 33 9.69 23.22 -23.11
CA THR A 33 10.12 23.77 -24.40
C THR A 33 10.32 25.29 -24.31
N SER A 34 10.98 25.90 -25.30
CA SER A 34 11.13 27.37 -25.35
C SER A 34 9.77 28.09 -25.31
N GLU A 35 8.78 27.56 -26.02
CA GLU A 35 7.42 28.10 -26.04
C GLU A 35 6.75 27.97 -24.67
N GLU A 36 6.84 26.80 -24.02
CA GLU A 36 6.31 26.61 -22.67
C GLU A 36 6.98 27.51 -21.65
N ARG A 37 8.31 27.70 -21.75
CA ARG A 37 9.04 28.60 -20.86
C ARG A 37 8.58 30.04 -21.00
N SER A 38 8.32 30.51 -22.22
CA SER A 38 7.79 31.85 -22.46
C SER A 38 6.35 31.97 -21.95
N ASN A 39 5.48 31.03 -22.32
CA ASN A 39 4.05 31.04 -21.96
C ASN A 39 3.80 30.89 -20.45
N PHE A 40 4.66 30.16 -19.74
CA PHE A 40 4.54 29.92 -18.30
C PHE A 40 5.50 30.75 -17.45
N ASN A 41 6.14 31.81 -17.98
CA ASN A 41 7.04 32.69 -17.24
C ASN A 41 8.21 31.95 -16.54
N LEU A 42 8.87 31.02 -17.25
CA LEU A 42 9.98 30.20 -16.75
C LEU A 42 11.35 30.64 -17.30
N GLU A 43 11.39 31.64 -18.19
CA GLU A 43 12.64 32.19 -18.73
C GLU A 43 13.54 32.71 -17.59
N GLY A 44 14.81 32.30 -17.60
CA GLY A 44 15.78 32.61 -16.54
C GLY A 44 15.70 31.71 -15.29
N LEU A 45 14.64 30.90 -15.12
CA LEU A 45 14.51 29.98 -13.98
C LEU A 45 15.12 28.60 -14.23
N LEU A 46 15.35 28.23 -15.49
CA LEU A 46 15.85 26.92 -15.92
C LEU A 46 17.13 27.06 -16.75
N PRO A 47 18.04 26.08 -16.72
CA PRO A 47 19.21 26.05 -17.60
C PRO A 47 18.84 26.17 -19.08
N GLN A 48 19.71 26.76 -19.89
CA GLN A 48 19.45 27.00 -21.33
C GLN A 48 19.15 25.72 -22.12
N ASN A 49 19.80 24.60 -21.78
CA ASN A 49 19.59 23.34 -22.48
C ASN A 49 18.17 22.81 -22.20
N ILE A 50 17.45 22.48 -23.27
CA ILE A 50 16.16 21.79 -23.18
C ILE A 50 16.46 20.31 -23.35
N GLU A 51 16.13 19.52 -22.33
CA GLU A 51 16.36 18.07 -22.33
C GLU A 51 15.08 17.33 -22.76
N THR A 52 15.24 16.18 -23.40
CA THR A 52 14.16 15.21 -23.57
C THR A 52 13.90 14.46 -22.25
N ILE A 53 12.75 13.81 -22.14
CA ILE A 53 12.44 12.98 -20.96
C ILE A 53 13.40 11.79 -20.85
N GLU A 54 13.89 11.28 -21.98
CA GLU A 54 14.92 10.24 -22.06
C GLU A 54 16.27 10.73 -21.50
N GLU A 55 16.71 11.93 -21.87
CA GLU A 55 17.96 12.52 -21.35
C GLU A 55 17.87 12.78 -19.83
N GLN A 56 16.73 13.30 -19.36
CA GLN A 56 16.47 13.47 -17.94
C GLN A 56 16.50 12.13 -17.20
N ALA A 57 15.87 11.09 -17.75
CA ALA A 57 15.83 9.75 -17.16
C ALA A 57 17.24 9.13 -17.08
N GLU A 58 18.04 9.22 -18.14
CA GLU A 58 19.42 8.74 -18.15
C GLU A 58 20.28 9.45 -17.09
N ARG A 59 20.18 10.77 -17.00
CA ARG A 59 20.89 11.53 -15.95
C ARG A 59 20.40 11.16 -14.55
N ALA A 60 19.10 10.94 -14.39
CA ALA A 60 18.54 10.54 -13.11
C ALA A 60 19.01 9.14 -12.70
N TYR A 61 19.08 8.22 -13.66
CA TYR A 61 19.55 6.85 -13.47
C TYR A 61 21.05 6.80 -13.10
N ARG A 62 21.90 7.59 -13.77
CA ARG A 62 23.32 7.68 -13.41
C ARG A 62 23.54 8.12 -11.96
N GLN A 63 22.76 9.09 -11.48
CA GLN A 63 22.81 9.53 -10.08
C GLN A 63 22.29 8.43 -9.14
N PHE A 64 21.20 7.76 -9.50
CA PHE A 64 20.70 6.60 -8.75
C PHE A 64 21.77 5.51 -8.58
N MET A 65 22.50 5.19 -9.65
CA MET A 65 23.58 4.20 -9.63
C MET A 65 24.84 4.66 -8.88
N ALA A 66 25.03 5.96 -8.69
CA ALA A 66 26.17 6.51 -7.96
C ALA A 66 26.04 6.36 -6.42
N PHE A 67 24.83 6.16 -5.90
CA PHE A 67 24.63 5.94 -4.47
C PHE A 67 25.08 4.54 -4.05
N GLY A 68 25.85 4.48 -2.96
CA GLY A 68 26.45 3.25 -2.46
C GLY A 68 25.53 2.37 -1.61
N ASN A 69 24.38 2.87 -1.16
CA ASN A 69 23.42 2.12 -0.35
C ASN A 69 21.97 2.39 -0.78
N ASP A 70 21.07 1.48 -0.41
CA ASP A 70 19.68 1.51 -0.85
C ASP A 70 18.84 2.61 -0.17
N MET A 71 19.23 3.06 1.03
CA MET A 71 18.54 4.15 1.72
C MET A 71 18.73 5.48 0.98
N ASP A 72 19.96 5.79 0.58
CA ASP A 72 20.24 7.00 -0.18
C ASP A 72 19.55 6.96 -1.55
N LYS A 73 19.51 5.79 -2.19
CA LYS A 73 18.72 5.57 -3.40
C LYS A 73 17.23 5.83 -3.17
N HIS A 74 16.68 5.34 -2.06
CA HIS A 74 15.28 5.57 -1.69
C HIS A 74 15.00 7.07 -1.53
N ILE A 75 15.80 7.76 -0.73
CA ILE A 75 15.67 9.20 -0.49
C ILE A 75 15.77 9.99 -1.80
N TYR A 76 16.70 9.62 -2.67
CA TYR A 76 16.86 10.21 -3.99
C TYR A 76 15.62 10.02 -4.87
N LEU A 77 15.10 8.80 -4.97
CA LEU A 77 13.89 8.51 -5.74
C LEU A 77 12.66 9.24 -5.20
N ARG A 78 12.53 9.37 -3.87
CA ARG A 78 11.46 10.17 -3.26
C ARG A 78 11.59 11.65 -3.58
N ASN A 79 12.81 12.18 -3.61
CA ASN A 79 13.03 13.55 -4.05
C ASN A 79 12.60 13.78 -5.50
N ILE A 80 12.87 12.84 -6.42
CA ILE A 80 12.36 12.93 -7.80
C ILE A 80 10.83 12.90 -7.78
N GLN A 81 10.21 11.99 -7.02
CA GLN A 81 8.75 11.92 -6.91
C GLN A 81 8.15 13.25 -6.42
N ASP A 82 8.78 13.93 -5.46
CA ASP A 82 8.30 15.19 -4.89
C ASP A 82 8.66 16.44 -5.70
N THR A 83 9.33 16.28 -6.85
CA THR A 83 9.75 17.41 -7.71
C THR A 83 9.28 17.25 -9.15
N ASN A 84 9.28 16.04 -9.69
CA ASN A 84 8.83 15.70 -11.04
C ASN A 84 8.31 14.26 -11.07
N GLU A 85 7.00 14.09 -10.85
CA GLU A 85 6.37 12.76 -10.82
C GLU A 85 6.44 12.05 -12.17
N THR A 86 6.39 12.80 -13.29
CA THR A 86 6.50 12.21 -14.63
C THR A 86 7.86 11.54 -14.82
N LEU A 87 8.95 12.21 -14.41
CA LEU A 87 10.30 11.65 -14.45
C LEU A 87 10.45 10.45 -13.50
N PHE A 88 9.89 10.53 -12.29
CA PHE A 88 9.90 9.43 -11.33
C PHE A 88 9.27 8.16 -11.93
N TYR A 89 8.07 8.26 -12.49
CA TYR A 89 7.39 7.12 -13.10
C TYR A 89 8.04 6.66 -14.40
N ARG A 90 8.63 7.58 -15.17
CA ARG A 90 9.45 7.22 -16.33
C ARG A 90 10.62 6.31 -15.92
N LEU A 91 11.35 6.72 -14.88
CA LEU A 91 12.51 6.00 -14.37
C LEU A 91 12.11 4.61 -13.85
N ILE A 92 11.02 4.50 -13.09
CA ILE A 92 10.50 3.20 -12.63
C ILE A 92 10.13 2.31 -13.80
N ARG A 93 9.44 2.84 -14.82
CA ARG A 93 9.02 2.04 -15.97
C ARG A 93 10.22 1.47 -16.73
N ASP A 94 11.26 2.27 -16.90
CA ASP A 94 12.46 1.88 -17.66
C ASP A 94 13.35 0.90 -16.84
N HIS A 95 13.31 0.94 -15.50
CA HIS A 95 14.16 0.13 -14.60
C HIS A 95 13.37 -0.58 -13.47
N LEU A 96 12.19 -1.13 -13.77
CA LEU A 96 11.23 -1.60 -12.76
C LEU A 96 11.84 -2.62 -11.80
N THR A 97 12.54 -3.63 -12.32
CA THR A 97 13.13 -4.71 -11.51
C THR A 97 14.16 -4.19 -10.51
N GLU A 98 14.95 -3.17 -10.89
CA GLU A 98 16.01 -2.61 -10.05
C GLU A 98 15.48 -1.60 -9.03
N ILE A 99 14.44 -0.85 -9.41
CA ILE A 99 13.90 0.24 -8.59
C ILE A 99 12.80 -0.25 -7.63
N MET A 100 11.99 -1.24 -8.03
CA MET A 100 10.92 -1.80 -7.19
C MET A 100 11.39 -2.16 -5.77
N PRO A 101 12.52 -2.87 -5.55
CA PRO A 101 12.97 -3.20 -4.19
C PRO A 101 13.42 -1.97 -3.38
N ILE A 102 13.70 -0.84 -4.03
CA ILE A 102 14.13 0.41 -3.39
C ILE A 102 12.92 1.25 -2.96
N ILE A 103 11.89 1.35 -3.82
CA ILE A 103 10.68 2.14 -3.53
C ILE A 103 9.63 1.37 -2.72
N TYR A 104 9.78 0.05 -2.64
CA TYR A 104 8.92 -0.84 -1.88
C TYR A 104 9.76 -1.83 -1.06
N THR A 105 9.29 -3.06 -0.83
CA THR A 105 9.99 -4.06 -0.03
C THR A 105 11.30 -4.53 -0.69
N PRO A 106 12.42 -4.66 0.04
CA PRO A 106 12.53 -4.52 1.50
C PRO A 106 12.87 -3.10 1.98
N THR A 107 13.42 -2.22 1.14
CA THR A 107 14.01 -0.95 1.58
C THR A 107 13.00 0.01 2.23
N VAL A 108 11.73 -0.01 1.77
CA VAL A 108 10.67 0.80 2.37
C VAL A 108 10.46 0.50 3.86
N GLY A 109 10.71 -0.73 4.31
CA GLY A 109 10.61 -1.08 5.72
C GLY A 109 11.59 -0.27 6.57
N LYS A 110 12.86 -0.23 6.14
CA LYS A 110 13.88 0.59 6.82
C LYS A 110 13.56 2.08 6.71
N ALA A 111 12.98 2.52 5.60
CA ALA A 111 12.55 3.91 5.43
C ALA A 111 11.38 4.29 6.36
N CYS A 112 10.53 3.33 6.75
CA CYS A 112 9.48 3.54 7.75
C CYS A 112 10.06 3.70 9.16
N GLU A 113 11.06 2.89 9.53
CA GLU A 113 11.76 3.06 10.82
C GLU A 113 12.43 4.43 10.93
N GLU A 114 13.09 4.87 9.86
CA GLU A 114 13.81 6.15 9.81
C GLU A 114 12.93 7.33 9.36
N PHE A 115 11.61 7.14 9.23
CA PHE A 115 10.73 8.07 8.52
C PHE A 115 10.84 9.50 9.05
N SER A 116 10.87 9.67 10.38
CA SER A 116 10.98 10.99 11.00
C SER A 116 12.35 11.64 10.73
N ASN A 117 13.42 10.85 10.64
CA ASN A 117 14.78 11.32 10.35
C ASN A 117 14.97 11.72 8.89
N ILE A 118 14.29 11.03 7.96
CA ILE A 118 14.42 11.25 6.52
C ILE A 118 13.30 12.11 5.93
N TYR A 119 12.35 12.60 6.75
CA TYR A 119 11.24 13.42 6.30
C TYR A 119 11.74 14.72 5.66
N ARG A 120 11.25 15.03 4.45
CA ARG A 120 11.67 16.22 3.69
C ARG A 120 10.52 17.05 3.15
N ARG A 121 9.48 16.40 2.62
CA ARG A 121 8.32 17.05 2.00
C ARG A 121 7.06 16.30 2.38
N ALA A 122 5.96 17.04 2.50
CA ALA A 122 4.66 16.46 2.78
C ALA A 122 4.15 15.68 1.56
N ARG A 123 3.79 14.41 1.75
CA ARG A 123 3.09 13.58 0.78
C ARG A 123 2.05 12.72 1.49
N GLY A 124 0.79 12.83 1.05
CA GLY A 124 -0.33 12.19 1.73
C GLY A 124 -0.93 13.03 2.85
N LEU A 125 -1.80 12.41 3.64
CA LEU A 125 -2.43 13.03 4.80
C LEU A 125 -2.09 12.26 6.07
N PHE A 126 -1.81 13.02 7.13
CA PHE A 126 -1.62 12.51 8.49
C PHE A 126 -2.85 12.93 9.28
N ILE A 127 -3.66 11.96 9.68
CA ILE A 127 -4.92 12.21 10.39
C ILE A 127 -4.72 11.72 11.82
N SER A 128 -4.47 12.65 12.74
CA SER A 128 -4.25 12.33 14.16
C SER A 128 -5.58 12.18 14.90
N TYR A 129 -5.64 11.23 15.82
CA TYR A 129 -6.77 11.09 16.74
C TYR A 129 -7.02 12.37 17.56
N SER A 130 -5.95 13.11 17.89
CA SER A 130 -6.07 14.38 18.62
C SER A 130 -6.87 15.45 17.87
N ASP A 131 -7.01 15.30 16.54
CA ASP A 131 -7.76 16.21 15.65
C ASP A 131 -9.03 15.55 15.06
N LYS A 132 -9.57 14.50 15.71
CA LYS A 132 -10.69 13.69 15.17
C LYS A 132 -11.94 14.47 14.77
N ASP A 133 -12.21 15.62 15.40
CA ASP A 133 -13.37 16.46 15.09
C ASP A 133 -13.19 17.29 13.80
N ARG A 134 -11.99 17.26 13.20
CA ARG A 134 -11.60 18.07 12.03
C ARG A 134 -11.23 17.24 10.81
N ILE A 135 -11.65 15.97 10.78
CA ILE A 135 -11.30 15.05 9.67
C ILE A 135 -11.79 15.59 8.33
N ASP A 136 -13.03 16.09 8.24
CA ASP A 136 -13.54 16.67 7.00
C ASP A 136 -12.65 17.82 6.50
N ASP A 137 -12.21 18.73 7.38
CA ASP A 137 -11.29 19.82 7.04
C ASP A 137 -9.93 19.30 6.55
N MET A 138 -9.37 18.29 7.22
CA MET A 138 -8.10 17.67 6.83
C MET A 138 -8.18 17.04 5.44
N LEU A 139 -9.30 16.38 5.10
CA LEU A 139 -9.53 15.83 3.77
C LEU A 139 -9.71 16.91 2.69
N GLN A 140 -10.24 18.09 3.04
CA GLN A 140 -10.35 19.22 2.09
C GLN A 140 -8.99 19.80 1.71
N ASN A 141 -7.98 19.66 2.57
CA ASN A 141 -6.62 20.11 2.29
C ASN A 141 -5.87 19.22 1.27
N ALA A 142 -6.44 18.08 0.87
CA ALA A 142 -5.87 17.25 -0.18
C ALA A 142 -5.70 18.05 -1.47
N THR A 143 -4.46 18.13 -1.97
CA THR A 143 -4.13 18.89 -3.19
C THR A 143 -4.85 18.37 -4.43
N LYS A 144 -5.25 17.09 -4.41
CA LYS A 144 -5.96 16.40 -5.48
C LYS A 144 -7.46 16.40 -5.18
N GLN A 145 -8.25 17.02 -6.07
CA GLN A 145 -9.70 17.12 -5.90
C GLN A 145 -10.43 15.82 -6.20
N ASN A 146 -9.96 15.04 -7.18
CA ASN A 146 -10.62 13.83 -7.67
C ASN A 146 -9.84 12.57 -7.27
N VAL A 147 -9.87 12.21 -6.00
CA VAL A 147 -9.19 11.00 -5.51
C VAL A 147 -10.07 9.78 -5.80
N LYS A 148 -9.46 8.72 -6.33
CA LYS A 148 -10.11 7.44 -6.66
C LYS A 148 -9.55 6.25 -5.89
N VAL A 149 -8.31 6.35 -5.42
CA VAL A 149 -7.66 5.29 -4.63
C VAL A 149 -7.00 5.89 -3.40
N ILE A 150 -7.41 5.40 -2.22
CA ILE A 150 -6.74 5.64 -0.95
C ILE A 150 -6.06 4.34 -0.54
N VAL A 151 -4.79 4.43 -0.14
CA VAL A 151 -4.15 3.40 0.68
C VAL A 151 -3.97 4.01 2.06
N VAL A 152 -4.52 3.34 3.07
CA VAL A 152 -4.50 3.79 4.46
C VAL A 152 -3.83 2.76 5.35
N THR A 153 -3.08 3.24 6.34
CA THR A 153 -2.47 2.43 7.41
C THR A 153 -2.58 3.16 8.74
N ASP A 154 -2.53 2.43 9.87
CA ASP A 154 -2.29 3.00 11.20
C ASP A 154 -0.86 2.74 11.70
N GLY A 155 -0.03 2.09 10.86
CA GLY A 155 1.37 1.81 11.15
C GLY A 155 1.63 0.78 12.24
N GLU A 156 0.63 0.03 12.71
CA GLU A 156 0.80 -0.89 13.85
C GLU A 156 1.59 -2.15 13.50
N ARG A 157 1.52 -2.60 12.24
CA ARG A 157 2.18 -3.84 11.79
C ARG A 157 2.84 -3.65 10.43
N ILE A 158 3.84 -2.77 10.37
CA ILE A 158 4.62 -2.56 9.14
C ILE A 158 5.43 -3.81 8.84
N LEU A 159 4.99 -4.59 7.85
CA LEU A 159 5.66 -5.83 7.40
C LEU A 159 6.00 -6.76 8.59
N GLY A 160 7.29 -7.03 8.80
CA GLY A 160 7.83 -7.77 9.96
C GLY A 160 8.49 -6.89 11.01
N LEU A 161 8.39 -5.56 10.89
CA LEU A 161 9.05 -4.56 11.75
C LEU A 161 8.15 -4.11 12.92
N GLY A 162 6.87 -4.47 12.89
CA GLY A 162 5.91 -4.14 13.94
C GLY A 162 5.47 -2.68 13.89
N ASP A 163 5.29 -2.09 15.06
CA ASP A 163 4.70 -0.76 15.22
C ASP A 163 5.69 0.34 14.87
N GLN A 164 5.40 1.10 13.81
CA GLN A 164 6.19 2.24 13.36
C GLN A 164 5.44 3.57 13.46
N GLY A 165 4.25 3.59 14.06
CA GLY A 165 3.40 4.77 14.17
C GLY A 165 3.22 5.49 12.83
N ILE A 166 3.44 6.81 12.79
CA ILE A 166 3.36 7.58 11.55
C ILE A 166 4.40 7.19 10.49
N GLY A 167 5.48 6.51 10.89
CA GLY A 167 6.50 6.00 9.97
C GLY A 167 5.92 5.04 8.94
N GLY A 168 4.78 4.42 9.27
CA GLY A 168 3.98 3.62 8.35
C GLY A 168 3.54 4.34 7.08
N MET A 169 3.54 5.69 7.03
CA MET A 169 3.23 6.47 5.83
C MET A 169 4.08 6.06 4.61
N GLY A 170 5.30 5.56 4.81
CA GLY A 170 6.14 5.04 3.73
C GLY A 170 5.47 3.92 2.91
N ILE A 171 4.62 3.12 3.55
CA ILE A 171 3.93 1.98 2.92
C ILE A 171 2.83 2.44 1.94
N PRO A 172 1.83 3.26 2.33
CA PRO A 172 0.88 3.83 1.38
C PRO A 172 1.53 4.57 0.21
N ILE A 173 2.60 5.33 0.47
CA ILE A 173 3.35 6.04 -0.58
C ILE A 173 3.95 5.03 -1.57
N GLY A 174 4.62 3.99 -1.08
CA GLY A 174 5.21 2.93 -1.90
C GLY A 174 4.15 2.14 -2.69
N LYS A 175 3.06 1.72 -2.03
CA LYS A 175 1.93 1.02 -2.66
C LYS A 175 1.35 1.83 -3.81
N LEU A 176 1.07 3.12 -3.59
CA LEU A 176 0.50 3.98 -4.62
C LEU A 176 1.48 4.25 -5.78
N SER A 177 2.81 4.23 -5.53
CA SER A 177 3.79 4.20 -6.61
C SER A 177 3.64 2.95 -7.49
N LEU A 178 3.41 1.77 -6.89
CA LEU A 178 3.20 0.52 -7.64
C LEU A 178 1.85 0.48 -8.36
N TYR A 179 0.80 1.05 -7.79
CA TYR A 179 -0.48 1.23 -8.47
C TYR A 179 -0.34 1.97 -9.79
N THR A 180 0.48 3.02 -9.81
CA THR A 180 0.75 3.77 -11.04
C THR A 180 1.68 3.00 -11.97
N ALA A 181 2.82 2.51 -11.46
CA ALA A 181 3.84 1.89 -12.30
C ALA A 181 3.39 0.55 -12.91
N CYS A 182 2.70 -0.29 -12.13
CA CYS A 182 2.27 -1.63 -12.54
C CYS A 182 0.80 -1.65 -12.98
N GLY A 183 -0.06 -0.88 -12.33
CA GLY A 183 -1.51 -0.87 -12.58
C GLY A 183 -1.98 0.22 -13.53
N GLY A 184 -1.12 1.16 -13.94
CA GLY A 184 -1.48 2.26 -14.84
C GLY A 184 -2.44 3.29 -14.22
N ILE A 185 -2.63 3.27 -12.89
CA ILE A 185 -3.49 4.25 -12.22
C ILE A 185 -2.79 5.61 -12.16
N SER A 186 -3.44 6.65 -12.69
CA SER A 186 -2.86 8.00 -12.65
C SER A 186 -2.56 8.43 -11.21
N PRO A 187 -1.35 8.94 -10.92
CA PRO A 187 -1.00 9.40 -9.58
C PRO A 187 -1.82 10.62 -9.16
N ALA A 188 -2.43 11.35 -10.10
CA ALA A 188 -3.37 12.44 -9.79
C ALA A 188 -4.66 11.95 -9.07
N TYR A 189 -4.93 10.65 -9.06
CA TYR A 189 -6.10 10.03 -8.44
C TYR A 189 -5.79 9.25 -7.16
N THR A 190 -4.55 9.31 -6.68
CA THR A 190 -4.10 8.52 -5.52
C THR A 190 -3.82 9.40 -4.30
N LEU A 191 -4.18 8.91 -3.12
CA LEU A 191 -3.96 9.60 -1.85
C LEU A 191 -3.46 8.63 -0.77
N PRO A 192 -2.19 8.74 -0.34
CA PRO A 192 -1.70 8.00 0.81
C PRO A 192 -2.20 8.64 2.11
N VAL A 193 -2.61 7.82 3.08
CA VAL A 193 -3.12 8.28 4.37
C VAL A 193 -2.50 7.46 5.50
N VAL A 194 -2.13 8.13 6.60
CA VAL A 194 -1.85 7.47 7.88
C VAL A 194 -2.83 7.95 8.95
N LEU A 195 -3.39 7.01 9.71
CA LEU A 195 -4.21 7.26 10.88
C LEU A 195 -3.30 7.22 12.12
N ASP A 196 -2.96 8.40 12.64
CA ASP A 196 -2.07 8.52 13.80
C ASP A 196 -2.87 8.42 15.10
N VAL A 197 -2.98 7.18 15.58
CA VAL A 197 -3.66 6.80 16.83
C VAL A 197 -2.68 6.66 18.00
N GLY A 198 -1.45 7.14 17.84
CA GLY A 198 -0.32 6.89 18.74
C GLY A 198 0.52 5.68 18.31
N THR A 199 1.53 5.33 19.11
CA THR A 199 2.40 4.16 18.90
C THR A 199 2.78 3.52 20.23
N ASN A 200 2.85 2.20 20.28
CA ASN A 200 3.34 1.43 21.42
C ASN A 200 4.84 1.15 21.30
N ASN A 201 5.50 1.65 20.26
CA ASN A 201 6.94 1.53 20.09
C ASN A 201 7.68 2.51 21.01
N GLN A 202 8.24 2.00 22.09
CA GLN A 202 8.94 2.82 23.08
C GLN A 202 10.19 3.53 22.52
N GLN A 203 10.83 2.98 21.48
CA GLN A 203 11.97 3.66 20.84
C GLN A 203 11.51 4.94 20.17
N LEU A 204 10.39 4.91 19.44
CA LEU A 204 9.80 6.09 18.80
C LEU A 204 9.28 7.09 19.84
N LEU A 205 8.62 6.63 20.90
CA LEU A 205 8.14 7.52 21.97
C LEU A 205 9.28 8.25 22.69
N ASN A 206 10.45 7.61 22.79
CA ASN A 206 11.64 8.19 23.42
C ASN A 206 12.48 9.04 22.44
N ASP A 207 12.22 8.96 21.15
CA ASP A 207 12.97 9.69 20.13
C ASP A 207 12.50 11.16 20.06
N PRO A 208 13.38 12.15 20.37
CA PRO A 208 13.06 13.56 20.26
C PRO A 208 12.74 14.01 18.83
N PHE A 209 13.10 13.24 17.80
CA PHE A 209 12.80 13.52 16.41
C PHE A 209 11.53 12.84 15.90
N TYR A 210 10.92 11.91 16.67
CA TYR A 210 9.66 11.30 16.26
C TYR A 210 8.58 12.37 16.01
N MET A 211 8.05 12.40 14.79
CA MET A 211 7.12 13.43 14.33
C MET A 211 5.65 13.10 14.62
N GLY A 212 5.33 11.89 15.07
CA GLY A 212 3.96 11.44 15.32
C GLY A 212 3.46 11.83 16.71
N TRP A 213 2.19 11.51 16.98
CA TRP A 213 1.58 11.74 18.27
C TRP A 213 2.28 10.89 19.34
N ARG A 214 2.96 11.55 20.28
CA ARG A 214 3.70 10.93 21.40
C ARG A 214 2.74 10.43 22.48
N HIS A 215 1.99 9.40 22.12
CA HIS A 215 0.98 8.77 22.96
C HIS A 215 0.97 7.25 22.67
N PRO A 216 0.78 6.38 23.67
CA PRO A 216 0.47 4.97 23.43
C PRO A 216 -0.74 4.82 22.50
N ARG A 217 -0.88 3.69 21.80
CA ARG A 217 -2.04 3.52 20.91
C ARG A 217 -3.34 3.60 21.69
N ILE A 218 -4.30 4.38 21.18
CA ILE A 218 -5.70 4.21 21.61
C ILE A 218 -6.22 2.85 21.16
N SER A 219 -7.24 2.32 21.84
CA SER A 219 -7.75 0.97 21.60
C SER A 219 -9.24 0.87 21.88
N GLY A 220 -9.83 -0.29 21.58
CA GLY A 220 -11.24 -0.55 21.86
C GLY A 220 -12.17 0.36 21.06
N GLU A 221 -13.27 0.78 21.70
CA GLU A 221 -14.33 1.57 21.06
C GLU A 221 -13.83 2.90 20.51
N GLU A 222 -12.96 3.62 21.24
CA GLU A 222 -12.40 4.90 20.79
C GLU A 222 -11.65 4.78 19.44
N TYR A 223 -10.90 3.69 19.26
CA TYR A 223 -10.21 3.42 17.99
C TYR A 223 -11.22 3.19 16.86
N TYR A 224 -12.24 2.36 17.10
CA TYR A 224 -13.24 2.05 16.08
C TYR A 224 -14.11 3.26 15.72
N GLU A 225 -14.46 4.11 16.69
CA GLU A 225 -15.15 5.38 16.46
C GLU A 225 -14.32 6.33 15.61
N PHE A 226 -13.01 6.43 15.88
CA PHE A 226 -12.12 7.27 15.09
C PHE A 226 -11.98 6.79 13.64
N VAL A 227 -11.77 5.48 13.44
CA VAL A 227 -11.70 4.91 12.09
C VAL A 227 -13.04 5.07 11.37
N ASP A 228 -14.16 4.89 12.05
CA ASP A 228 -15.49 5.12 11.47
C ASP A 228 -15.66 6.59 11.03
N ALA A 229 -15.31 7.55 11.90
CA ALA A 229 -15.35 8.97 11.56
C ALA A 229 -14.53 9.28 10.29
N PHE A 230 -13.34 8.68 10.15
CA PHE A 230 -12.53 8.77 8.94
C PHE A 230 -13.21 8.18 7.71
N ILE A 231 -13.73 6.94 7.81
CA ILE A 231 -14.40 6.27 6.69
C ILE A 231 -15.63 7.06 6.24
N GLN A 232 -16.45 7.57 7.17
CA GLN A 232 -17.62 8.37 6.81
C GLN A 232 -17.22 9.70 6.17
N ALA A 233 -16.16 10.37 6.63
CA ALA A 233 -15.64 11.58 6.00
C ALA A 233 -15.13 11.32 4.58
N VAL A 234 -14.42 10.21 4.37
CA VAL A 234 -13.98 9.76 3.05
C VAL A 234 -15.17 9.49 2.12
N LYS A 235 -16.20 8.77 2.57
CA LYS A 235 -17.43 8.50 1.79
C LYS A 235 -18.16 9.78 1.41
N ARG A 236 -18.22 10.78 2.31
CA ARG A 236 -18.80 12.10 2.01
C ARG A 236 -18.01 12.84 0.93
N ARG A 237 -16.68 12.81 1.02
CA ARG A 237 -15.80 13.58 0.12
C ARG A 237 -15.64 12.93 -1.26
N TRP A 238 -15.49 11.60 -1.30
CA TRP A 238 -15.27 10.79 -2.50
C TRP A 238 -16.13 9.51 -2.44
N PRO A 239 -17.38 9.56 -2.91
CA PRO A 239 -18.32 8.43 -2.79
C PRO A 239 -17.90 7.15 -3.51
N ASP A 240 -17.21 7.27 -4.65
CA ASP A 240 -16.79 6.15 -5.50
C ASP A 240 -15.35 5.69 -5.22
N ILE A 241 -14.83 5.98 -4.03
CA ILE A 241 -13.44 5.70 -3.66
C ILE A 241 -13.17 4.19 -3.53
N LEU A 242 -12.02 3.75 -4.03
CA LEU A 242 -11.39 2.51 -3.63
C LEU A 242 -10.52 2.76 -2.39
N LEU A 243 -10.84 2.13 -1.27
CA LEU A 243 -10.06 2.23 -0.04
C LEU A 243 -9.35 0.91 0.28
N GLN A 244 -8.02 0.94 0.24
CA GLN A 244 -7.18 -0.19 0.62
C GLN A 244 -6.65 -0.01 2.04
N PHE A 245 -6.93 -0.99 2.90
CA PHE A 245 -6.27 -1.10 4.21
C PHE A 245 -4.95 -1.84 4.07
N GLU A 246 -3.90 -1.32 4.72
CA GLU A 246 -2.54 -1.86 4.64
C GLU A 246 -1.86 -1.85 6.00
N ASP A 247 -1.16 -2.93 6.35
CA ASP A 247 -0.28 -3.04 7.52
C ASP A 247 -0.94 -2.72 8.89
N PHE A 248 -2.24 -3.01 8.99
CA PHE A 248 -2.97 -2.99 10.26
C PHE A 248 -2.64 -4.24 11.10
N ALA A 249 -2.65 -4.10 12.43
CA ALA A 249 -2.53 -5.27 13.30
C ALA A 249 -3.65 -6.27 13.05
N GLN A 250 -3.35 -7.56 13.26
CA GLN A 250 -4.27 -8.66 13.01
C GLN A 250 -5.60 -8.53 13.78
N SER A 251 -5.55 -7.97 14.98
CA SER A 251 -6.73 -7.69 15.81
C SER A 251 -7.68 -6.66 15.19
N ASN A 252 -7.19 -5.79 14.30
CA ASN A 252 -7.95 -4.69 13.70
C ASN A 252 -8.25 -4.96 12.22
N ALA A 253 -7.30 -5.50 11.44
CA ALA A 253 -7.41 -5.66 10.00
C ALA A 253 -8.66 -6.43 9.54
N MET A 254 -8.94 -7.58 10.16
CA MET A 254 -10.08 -8.43 9.79
C MET A 254 -11.42 -7.85 10.28
N PRO A 255 -11.56 -7.36 11.54
CA PRO A 255 -12.77 -6.65 11.96
C PRO A 255 -13.10 -5.43 11.11
N LEU A 256 -12.12 -4.59 10.77
CA LEU A 256 -12.31 -3.43 9.91
C LEU A 256 -12.79 -3.84 8.51
N LEU A 257 -12.13 -4.83 7.90
CA LEU A 257 -12.54 -5.34 6.58
C LEU A 257 -13.99 -5.88 6.61
N ASN A 258 -14.34 -6.67 7.63
CA ASN A 258 -15.69 -7.21 7.74
C ASN A 258 -16.77 -6.16 8.00
N ARG A 259 -16.43 -5.09 8.73
CA ARG A 259 -17.33 -3.97 8.99
C ARG A 259 -17.63 -3.18 7.71
N TYR A 260 -16.63 -2.93 6.88
CA TYR A 260 -16.73 -1.95 5.80
C TYR A 260 -16.88 -2.49 4.39
N LYS A 261 -16.58 -3.77 4.13
CA LYS A 261 -16.62 -4.38 2.77
C LYS A 261 -17.97 -4.27 2.07
N ASP A 262 -19.07 -4.17 2.83
CA ASP A 262 -20.43 -4.07 2.31
C ASP A 262 -20.95 -2.61 2.30
N GLU A 263 -20.13 -1.66 2.77
CA GLU A 263 -20.48 -0.23 2.87
C GLU A 263 -19.71 0.70 1.92
N LEU A 264 -18.49 0.32 1.53
CA LEU A 264 -17.70 0.99 0.50
C LEU A 264 -16.83 -0.01 -0.27
N CYS A 265 -16.33 0.42 -1.42
CA CYS A 265 -15.37 -0.36 -2.19
C CYS A 265 -14.03 -0.40 -1.44
N CYS A 266 -13.87 -1.38 -0.55
CA CYS A 266 -12.63 -1.57 0.20
C CYS A 266 -12.12 -3.00 0.17
N PHE A 267 -10.81 -3.13 0.36
CA PHE A 267 -10.15 -4.41 0.53
C PHE A 267 -8.90 -4.25 1.40
N ASN A 268 -8.35 -5.36 1.86
CA ASN A 268 -7.07 -5.38 2.57
C ASN A 268 -6.08 -6.26 1.81
N ASP A 269 -4.92 -5.73 1.42
CA ASP A 269 -3.97 -6.46 0.57
C ASP A 269 -3.23 -7.57 1.33
N ASP A 270 -2.94 -7.37 2.62
CA ASP A 270 -2.32 -8.38 3.48
C ASP A 270 -3.17 -9.64 3.62
N ILE A 271 -4.50 -9.48 3.58
CA ILE A 271 -5.47 -10.59 3.67
C ILE A 271 -5.83 -11.09 2.27
N GLN A 272 -6.40 -10.23 1.44
CA GLN A 272 -7.01 -10.62 0.16
C GLN A 272 -5.99 -10.66 -0.98
N GLY A 273 -5.06 -9.70 -1.03
CA GLY A 273 -4.01 -9.65 -2.06
C GLY A 273 -3.02 -10.81 -1.94
N THR A 274 -2.53 -11.06 -0.71
CA THR A 274 -1.67 -12.21 -0.40
C THR A 274 -2.36 -13.54 -0.71
N ALA A 275 -3.66 -13.66 -0.42
CA ALA A 275 -4.45 -14.83 -0.79
C ALA A 275 -4.59 -15.01 -2.30
N ALA A 276 -4.84 -13.93 -3.04
CA ALA A 276 -4.98 -13.96 -4.50
C ALA A 276 -3.69 -14.37 -5.20
N VAL A 277 -2.54 -13.78 -4.84
CA VAL A 277 -1.25 -14.13 -5.45
C VAL A 277 -0.85 -15.57 -5.14
N THR A 278 -1.04 -16.02 -3.90
CA THR A 278 -0.72 -17.39 -3.48
C THR A 278 -1.59 -18.42 -4.20
N LEU A 279 -2.90 -18.16 -4.30
CA LEU A 279 -3.81 -19.02 -5.03
C LEU A 279 -3.46 -19.08 -6.52
N GLY A 280 -3.15 -17.93 -7.14
CA GLY A 280 -2.71 -17.87 -8.54
C GLY A 280 -1.45 -18.71 -8.80
N SER A 281 -0.47 -18.64 -7.89
CA SER A 281 0.73 -19.48 -7.96
C SER A 281 0.41 -20.97 -7.82
N LEU A 282 -0.48 -21.35 -6.90
CA LEU A 282 -0.89 -22.74 -6.73
C LEU A 282 -1.64 -23.29 -7.95
N ILE A 283 -2.51 -22.48 -8.57
CA ILE A 283 -3.21 -22.84 -9.82
C ILE A 283 -2.18 -23.05 -10.94
N ALA A 284 -1.21 -22.16 -11.08
CA ALA A 284 -0.15 -22.29 -12.07
C ALA A 284 0.70 -23.56 -11.86
N ALA A 285 1.06 -23.87 -10.60
CA ALA A 285 1.79 -25.09 -10.25
C ALA A 285 0.96 -26.35 -10.53
N CYS A 286 -0.33 -26.35 -10.19
CA CYS A 286 -1.25 -27.46 -10.48
C CYS A 286 -1.34 -27.72 -11.98
N LYS A 287 -1.52 -26.65 -12.78
CA LYS A 287 -1.51 -26.73 -14.25
C LYS A 287 -0.21 -27.31 -14.80
N ALA A 288 0.95 -26.87 -14.29
CA ALA A 288 2.24 -27.39 -14.70
C ALA A 288 2.42 -28.89 -14.36
N SER A 289 1.80 -29.34 -13.26
CA SER A 289 1.82 -30.75 -12.83
C SER A 289 0.73 -31.64 -13.47
N GLY A 290 -0.16 -31.07 -14.29
CA GLY A 290 -1.30 -31.80 -14.87
C GLY A 290 -2.35 -32.25 -13.85
N ALA A 291 -2.47 -31.55 -12.72
CA ALA A 291 -3.38 -31.89 -11.63
C ALA A 291 -4.31 -30.72 -11.28
N LYS A 292 -5.36 -31.00 -10.51
CA LYS A 292 -6.26 -29.97 -9.94
C LYS A 292 -5.89 -29.61 -8.50
N LEU A 293 -6.25 -28.41 -8.04
CA LEU A 293 -5.99 -28.02 -6.66
C LEU A 293 -6.82 -28.85 -5.67
N SER A 294 -8.07 -29.15 -6.03
CA SER A 294 -9.02 -30.07 -5.36
C SER A 294 -8.47 -31.48 -5.12
N GLU A 295 -7.44 -31.92 -5.85
CA GLU A 295 -6.80 -33.21 -5.65
C GLU A 295 -5.72 -33.17 -4.56
N LYS A 296 -5.27 -31.97 -4.18
CA LYS A 296 -4.15 -31.78 -3.24
C LYS A 296 -4.63 -31.72 -1.78
N ARG A 297 -3.67 -31.91 -0.87
CA ARG A 297 -3.79 -31.56 0.55
C ARG A 297 -2.77 -30.47 0.84
N VAL A 298 -3.20 -29.41 1.52
CA VAL A 298 -2.38 -28.22 1.75
C VAL A 298 -2.20 -28.03 3.25
N ALA A 299 -0.96 -27.93 3.70
CA ALA A 299 -0.63 -27.63 5.08
C ALA A 299 0.01 -26.23 5.16
N PHE A 300 -0.44 -25.43 6.11
CA PHE A 300 0.07 -24.09 6.41
C PHE A 300 0.85 -24.13 7.71
N LEU A 301 2.10 -23.67 7.68
CA LEU A 301 2.84 -23.33 8.88
C LEU A 301 2.65 -21.84 9.17
N GLY A 302 1.68 -21.53 10.02
CA GLY A 302 1.25 -20.17 10.38
C GLY A 302 -0.27 -20.00 10.21
N ALA A 303 -1.01 -19.98 11.31
CA ALA A 303 -2.45 -19.74 11.34
C ALA A 303 -2.83 -18.27 11.66
N GLY A 304 -2.05 -17.31 11.14
CA GLY A 304 -2.33 -15.87 11.22
C GLY A 304 -3.35 -15.41 10.17
N SER A 305 -3.64 -14.10 10.12
CA SER A 305 -4.63 -13.52 9.19
C SER A 305 -4.32 -13.84 7.72
N ALA A 306 -3.06 -13.66 7.29
CA ALA A 306 -2.64 -13.98 5.93
C ALA A 306 -2.80 -15.48 5.61
N GLY A 307 -2.30 -16.36 6.50
CA GLY A 307 -2.41 -17.82 6.33
C GLY A 307 -3.87 -18.29 6.23
N CYS A 308 -4.72 -17.82 7.14
CA CYS A 308 -6.15 -18.12 7.11
C CYS A 308 -6.86 -17.53 5.88
N GLY A 309 -6.48 -16.32 5.45
CA GLY A 309 -6.99 -15.71 4.21
C GLY A 309 -6.68 -16.54 2.97
N ILE A 310 -5.42 -16.99 2.82
CA ILE A 310 -5.02 -17.89 1.74
C ILE A 310 -5.80 -19.21 1.83
N ALA A 311 -5.90 -19.80 3.02
CA ALA A 311 -6.60 -21.07 3.22
C ALA A 311 -8.08 -21.01 2.81
N GLU A 312 -8.80 -19.94 3.14
CA GLU A 312 -10.19 -19.74 2.71
C GLU A 312 -10.29 -19.58 1.17
N GLN A 313 -9.34 -18.90 0.52
CA GLN A 313 -9.32 -18.82 -0.95
C GLN A 313 -9.02 -20.17 -1.62
N ILE A 314 -8.14 -20.99 -1.04
CA ILE A 314 -7.91 -22.36 -1.49
C ILE A 314 -9.19 -23.18 -1.37
N VAL A 315 -9.89 -23.11 -0.23
CA VAL A 315 -11.17 -23.80 -0.03
C VAL A 315 -12.20 -23.33 -1.08
N ALA A 316 -12.30 -22.02 -1.34
CA ALA A 316 -13.19 -21.49 -2.36
C ALA A 316 -12.87 -22.02 -3.77
N GLN A 317 -11.59 -22.06 -4.14
CA GLN A 317 -11.15 -22.62 -5.42
C GLN A 317 -11.42 -24.12 -5.53
N MET A 318 -11.14 -24.90 -4.48
CA MET A 318 -11.43 -26.34 -4.45
C MET A 318 -12.94 -26.62 -4.62
N LYS A 319 -13.80 -25.75 -4.08
CA LYS A 319 -15.26 -25.81 -4.29
C LYS A 319 -15.64 -25.46 -5.72
N ALA A 320 -15.01 -24.44 -6.30
CA ALA A 320 -15.21 -24.09 -7.72
C ALA A 320 -14.79 -25.24 -8.66
N GLU A 321 -13.85 -26.09 -8.23
CA GLU A 321 -13.43 -27.31 -8.95
C GLU A 321 -14.34 -28.52 -8.71
N GLY A 322 -15.35 -28.42 -7.84
CA GLY A 322 -16.41 -29.41 -7.66
C GLY A 322 -16.49 -30.08 -6.28
N LEU A 323 -15.62 -29.74 -5.32
CA LEU A 323 -15.72 -30.28 -3.95
C LEU A 323 -16.83 -29.60 -3.15
N SER A 324 -17.44 -30.34 -2.21
CA SER A 324 -18.25 -29.73 -1.16
C SER A 324 -17.38 -28.92 -0.18
N ASP A 325 -18.01 -28.03 0.61
CA ASP A 325 -17.30 -27.22 1.60
C ASP A 325 -16.56 -28.10 2.64
N GLY A 326 -17.19 -29.18 3.09
CA GLY A 326 -16.59 -30.13 4.03
C GLY A 326 -15.40 -30.90 3.45
N GLU A 327 -15.48 -31.32 2.19
CA GLU A 327 -14.38 -32.01 1.50
C GLU A 327 -13.19 -31.06 1.24
N ALA A 328 -13.46 -29.84 0.79
CA ALA A 328 -12.43 -28.83 0.57
C ALA A 328 -11.71 -28.46 1.88
N ARG A 329 -12.47 -28.17 2.94
CA ARG A 329 -11.90 -27.90 4.27
C ARG A 329 -11.15 -29.09 4.84
N GLY A 330 -11.59 -30.32 4.57
CA GLY A 330 -10.87 -31.53 4.97
C GLY A 330 -9.52 -31.76 4.30
N ARG A 331 -9.15 -30.92 3.33
CA ARG A 331 -7.85 -30.97 2.64
C ARG A 331 -6.90 -29.85 3.09
N VAL A 332 -7.32 -28.94 3.95
CA VAL A 332 -6.55 -27.75 4.36
C VAL A 332 -6.23 -27.81 5.86
N PHE A 333 -4.94 -27.81 6.20
CA PHE A 333 -4.46 -28.02 7.57
C PHE A 333 -3.71 -26.78 8.03
N MET A 334 -4.12 -26.18 9.16
CA MET A 334 -3.47 -25.00 9.73
C MET A 334 -2.62 -25.41 10.93
N VAL A 335 -1.36 -25.01 10.98
CA VAL A 335 -0.45 -25.24 12.10
C VAL A 335 -0.03 -23.89 12.68
N ASP A 336 -0.13 -23.70 13.99
CA ASP A 336 0.37 -22.53 14.69
C ASP A 336 1.50 -22.89 15.68
N ARG A 337 1.89 -21.95 16.53
CA ARG A 337 2.95 -22.15 17.54
C ARG A 337 2.65 -23.26 18.56
N PHE A 338 1.38 -23.66 18.72
CA PHE A 338 0.92 -24.71 19.62
C PHE A 338 0.66 -26.03 18.89
N GLY A 339 0.74 -26.05 17.56
CA GLY A 339 0.59 -27.25 16.73
C GLY A 339 -0.58 -27.15 15.76
N LEU A 340 -1.12 -28.29 15.34
CA LEU A 340 -2.23 -28.36 14.39
C LEU A 340 -3.52 -27.80 15.00
N ILE A 341 -4.18 -26.87 14.31
CA ILE A 341 -5.44 -26.29 14.72
C ILE A 341 -6.57 -27.34 14.63
N THR A 342 -7.07 -27.76 15.79
CA THR A 342 -8.17 -28.73 15.93
C THR A 342 -9.34 -28.15 16.69
N ASP A 343 -10.52 -28.75 16.58
CA ASP A 343 -11.74 -28.36 17.28
C ASP A 343 -11.64 -28.32 18.82
N LYS A 344 -10.58 -28.89 19.43
CA LYS A 344 -10.35 -28.86 20.88
C LYS A 344 -9.40 -27.77 21.38
N ILE A 345 -8.75 -27.00 20.49
CA ILE A 345 -7.85 -25.93 20.96
C ILE A 345 -8.70 -24.80 21.58
N PRO A 346 -8.46 -24.41 22.85
CA PRO A 346 -9.18 -23.32 23.49
C PRO A 346 -8.78 -21.96 22.90
N ASN A 347 -9.66 -20.97 23.02
CA ASN A 347 -9.40 -19.56 22.66
C ASN A 347 -9.04 -19.32 21.18
N GLN A 348 -9.56 -20.13 20.25
CA GLN A 348 -9.42 -19.85 18.83
C GLN A 348 -10.13 -18.55 18.43
N LEU A 349 -9.43 -17.76 17.62
CA LEU A 349 -9.99 -16.60 16.96
C LEU A 349 -11.04 -17.04 15.93
N ASP A 350 -12.06 -16.24 15.68
CA ASP A 350 -13.20 -16.62 14.86
C ASP A 350 -12.81 -17.05 13.44
N PHE A 351 -11.81 -16.41 12.85
CA PHE A 351 -11.30 -16.76 11.52
C PHE A 351 -10.49 -18.07 11.50
N GLN A 352 -10.00 -18.56 12.65
CA GLN A 352 -9.31 -19.85 12.77
C GLN A 352 -10.30 -21.00 12.91
N ARG A 353 -11.41 -20.79 13.64
CA ARG A 353 -12.43 -21.82 13.92
C ARG A 353 -12.97 -22.48 12.65
N ARG A 354 -13.16 -21.71 11.58
CA ARG A 354 -13.66 -22.24 10.30
C ARG A 354 -12.67 -23.17 9.60
N LEU A 355 -11.39 -23.11 9.96
CA LEU A 355 -10.30 -23.88 9.38
C LEU A 355 -9.77 -24.97 10.33
N SER A 356 -10.40 -25.16 11.49
CA SER A 356 -10.02 -26.21 12.44
C SER A 356 -10.38 -27.60 11.91
N GLN A 357 -9.50 -28.58 12.12
CA GLN A 357 -9.78 -29.96 11.80
C GLN A 357 -10.49 -30.68 12.96
N PRO A 358 -11.56 -31.46 12.69
CA PRO A 358 -12.11 -32.35 13.70
C PRO A 358 -11.06 -33.37 14.14
N LEU A 359 -10.88 -33.57 15.44
CA LEU A 359 -9.90 -34.53 15.97
C LEU A 359 -10.12 -35.95 15.44
N GLU A 360 -11.37 -36.33 15.21
CA GLU A 360 -11.75 -37.63 14.65
C GLU A 360 -11.13 -37.87 13.26
N ARG A 361 -10.95 -36.81 12.45
CA ARG A 361 -10.40 -36.92 11.09
C ARG A 361 -8.90 -37.23 11.08
N ILE A 362 -8.22 -36.95 12.19
CA ILE A 362 -6.77 -37.11 12.34
C ILE A 362 -6.43 -38.13 13.43
N ALA A 363 -7.42 -38.86 13.96
CA ALA A 363 -7.22 -39.78 15.08
C ALA A 363 -6.21 -40.90 14.76
N ASP A 364 -6.13 -41.30 13.49
CA ASP A 364 -5.22 -42.35 13.01
C ASP A 364 -3.89 -41.80 12.47
N TRP A 365 -3.62 -40.50 12.64
CA TRP A 365 -2.34 -39.93 12.22
C TRP A 365 -1.23 -40.38 13.20
N PRO A 366 -0.04 -40.69 12.67
CA PRO A 366 1.04 -41.31 13.44
C PRO A 366 1.60 -40.43 14.57
#